data_AF-Q02C31-F1
#
_entry.id   AF-Q02C31-F1
#
_cell.length_a   1.000
_cell.length_b   1.000
_cell.length_c   1.000
_cell.angle_alpha   90.00
_cell.angle_beta   90.00
_cell.angle_gamma   90.00
#
_symmetry.space_group_name_H-M   'P 1'
#
loop_
_entity.id
_entity.type
_entity.pdbx_description
1 polymer ?
#
loop_
_entity_poly.entity_id
_entity_poly.type
_entity_poly.pdbx_seq_one_letter_code
_entity_poly.pdbx_strand_id
1 'polypeptide(L)'
;MQVSLTPHGEELLRQQLARGLGRSPEEVVERALETVAQQDVILTEEEKKRRREAVAAMLAFRETHHLTLEPGVRIQDLLHEGHKY
;
A
#
# COMPACT_ATOMS: atom_id res chain seq x y z
N MET A 1 28.22 -9.46 9.23
CA MET A 1 27.67 -10.65 8.54
C MET A 1 28.00 -10.52 7.06
N GLN A 2 28.37 -11.59 6.38
CA GLN A 2 28.61 -11.57 4.93
C GLN A 2 27.59 -12.48 4.24
N VAL A 3 26.88 -11.94 3.26
CA VAL A 3 25.84 -12.66 2.51
C VAL A 3 26.23 -12.63 1.04
N SER A 4 26.24 -13.80 0.41
CA SER A 4 26.45 -13.92 -1.02
C SER A 4 25.10 -13.95 -1.73
N LEU A 5 24.96 -13.14 -2.77
CA LEU A 5 23.75 -13.12 -3.59
C LEU A 5 23.83 -14.22 -4.65
N THR A 6 22.66 -14.72 -5.04
CA THR A 6 22.56 -15.53 -6.27
C THR A 6 22.76 -14.64 -7.50
N PRO A 7 23.12 -15.18 -8.67
CA PRO A 7 23.22 -14.38 -9.90
C PRO A 7 21.95 -13.59 -10.22
N HIS A 8 20.79 -14.17 -9.91
CA HIS A 8 19.51 -13.48 -10.06
C HIS A 8 19.34 -12.33 -9.05
N GLY A 9 19.76 -12.52 -7.80
CA GLY A 9 19.75 -11.47 -6.79
C GLY A 9 20.67 -10.29 -7.13
N GLU A 10 21.84 -10.56 -7.71
CA GLU A 10 22.71 -9.49 -8.21
C GLU A 10 22.07 -8.68 -9.33
N GLU A 11 21.39 -9.36 -10.26
CA GLU A 11 20.70 -8.69 -11.36
C GLU A 11 19.58 -7.78 -10.86
N LEU A 12 18.76 -8.26 -9.92
CA LEU A 12 17.73 -7.44 -9.26
C LEU A 12 18.34 -6.22 -8.57
N LEU A 13 19.47 -6.38 -7.87
CA LEU A 13 20.16 -5.31 -7.18
C LEU A 13 20.69 -4.24 -8.16
N ARG A 14 21.32 -4.66 -9.26
CA ARG A 14 21.77 -3.76 -10.33
C ARG A 14 20.62 -2.97 -10.93
N GLN A 15 19.48 -3.61 -11.18
CA GLN A 15 18.29 -2.93 -11.71
C GLN A 15 17.74 -1.88 -10.74
N GLN A 16 17.70 -2.17 -9.44
CA GLN A 16 17.22 -1.21 -8.45
C GLN A 16 18.16 -0.01 -8.30
N LEU A 17 19.47 -0.24 -8.36
CA LEU A 17 20.47 0.83 -8.35
C LEU A 17 20.34 1.72 -9.59
N ALA A 18 20.16 1.14 -10.78
CA ALA A 18 19.94 1.88 -12.02
C ALA A 18 18.66 2.74 -11.98
N ARG A 19 17.64 2.28 -11.23
CA ARG A 19 16.39 3.01 -11.00
C ARG A 19 16.50 4.11 -9.93
N GLY A 20 17.63 4.21 -9.24
CA GLY A 20 17.87 5.21 -8.19
C GLY A 20 17.11 4.95 -6.89
N LEU A 21 16.67 3.71 -6.64
CA LEU A 21 15.96 3.34 -5.41
C LEU A 21 16.87 3.30 -4.16
N GLY A 22 18.18 3.35 -4.37
CA GLY A 22 19.20 3.52 -3.33
C GLY A 22 20.49 4.05 -3.94
N ARG A 23 21.33 4.69 -3.11
CA ARG A 23 22.65 5.23 -3.50
C ARG A 23 23.76 4.20 -3.35
N SER A 24 23.47 3.08 -2.71
CA SER A 24 24.39 1.96 -2.49
C SER A 24 23.65 0.61 -2.51
N PRO A 25 24.32 -0.50 -2.85
CA PRO A 25 23.77 -1.86 -2.77
C PRO A 25 23.15 -2.16 -1.40
N GLU A 26 23.79 -1.71 -0.33
CA GLU A 26 23.37 -1.90 1.05
C GLU A 26 22.05 -1.19 1.33
N GLU A 27 21.91 0.07 0.90
CA GLU A 27 20.68 0.85 1.08
C GLU A 27 19.49 0.22 0.34
N VAL A 28 19.72 -0.36 -0.84
CA VAL A 28 18.67 -1.06 -1.58
C VAL A 28 18.21 -2.31 -0.82
N VAL A 29 19.14 -3.08 -0.25
CA VAL A 29 18.82 -4.27 0.56
C VAL A 29 18.08 -3.85 1.83
N GLU A 30 18.52 -2.80 2.51
CA GLU A 30 17.87 -2.27 3.70
C GLU A 30 16.42 -1.86 3.42
N ARG A 31 16.17 -1.07 2.38
CA ARG A 31 14.80 -0.70 1.96
C ARG A 31 13.95 -1.89 1.57
N ALA A 32 14.52 -2.90 0.92
CA ALA A 32 13.81 -4.11 0.58
C ALA A 32 13.36 -4.85 1.85
N LEU A 33 14.23 -4.97 2.85
CA LEU A 33 13.92 -5.58 4.14
C LEU A 33 12.88 -4.77 4.92
N GLU A 34 12.99 -3.44 4.95
CA GLU A 34 11.97 -2.57 5.54
C GLU A 34 10.61 -2.74 4.88
N THR A 35 10.57 -2.85 3.55
CA THR A 35 9.33 -3.07 2.80
C THR A 35 8.70 -4.41 3.14
N VAL A 36 9.50 -5.49 3.25
CA VAL A 36 9.03 -6.81 3.68
C VAL A 36 8.49 -6.75 5.11
N ALA A 37 9.20 -6.08 6.03
CA ALA A 37 8.75 -5.90 7.41
C ALA A 37 7.46 -5.08 7.52
N GLN A 38 7.24 -4.10 6.63
CA GLN A 38 5.99 -3.35 6.54
C GLN A 38 4.83 -4.18 5.97
N GLN A 39 5.11 -5.11 5.05
CA GLN A 39 4.11 -6.06 4.55
C GLN A 39 3.73 -7.10 5.61
N ASP A 40 4.64 -7.38 6.55
CA ASP A 40 4.37 -8.19 7.74
C ASP A 40 3.53 -7.46 8.81
N VAL A 41 3.13 -6.20 8.57
CA VAL A 41 1.87 -5.68 9.13
C VAL A 41 0.72 -6.33 8.38
N ILE A 42 0.66 -7.66 8.47
CA ILE A 42 -0.48 -8.46 8.08
C ILE A 42 -1.60 -7.94 8.98
N LEU A 43 -2.50 -7.14 8.40
CA LEU A 43 -3.77 -6.80 9.03
C LEU A 43 -4.27 -8.09 9.70
N THR A 44 -4.46 -8.04 11.01
CA THR A 44 -5.02 -9.17 11.76
C THR A 44 -6.30 -9.64 11.07
N GLU A 45 -6.68 -10.91 11.25
CA GLU A 45 -7.93 -11.38 10.64
C GLU A 45 -9.13 -10.56 11.12
N GLU A 46 -9.07 -10.01 12.33
CA GLU A 46 -9.98 -9.01 12.87
C GLU A 46 -9.99 -7.70 12.07
N GLU A 47 -8.83 -7.14 11.73
CA GLU A 47 -8.72 -5.92 10.91
C GLU A 47 -9.18 -6.16 9.47
N LYS A 48 -8.85 -7.31 8.88
CA LYS A 48 -9.36 -7.71 7.56
C LYS A 48 -10.89 -7.87 7.60
N LYS A 49 -11.43 -8.50 8.65
CA LYS A 49 -12.88 -8.63 8.86
C LYS A 49 -13.54 -7.27 9.00
N ARG A 50 -13.01 -6.40 9.87
CA ARG A 50 -13.51 -5.02 10.05
C ARG A 50 -13.48 -4.23 8.74
N ARG A 51 -12.43 -4.38 7.94
CA ARG A 51 -12.34 -3.75 6.61
C ARG A 51 -13.41 -4.28 5.65
N ARG A 52 -13.63 -5.61 5.61
CA ARG A 52 -14.71 -6.21 4.79
C ARG A 52 -16.09 -5.71 5.23
N GLU A 53 -16.34 -5.64 6.53
CA GLU A 53 -17.59 -5.14 7.10
C GLU A 53 -17.82 -3.67 6.77
N ALA A 54 -16.79 -2.83 6.90
CA ALA A 54 -16.87 -1.41 6.53
C ALA A 54 -17.20 -1.23 5.04
N VAL A 55 -16.56 -2.00 4.16
CA VAL A 55 -16.86 -1.97 2.72
C VAL A 55 -18.28 -2.45 2.42
N ALA A 56 -18.73 -3.53 3.07
CA ALA A 56 -20.10 -4.02 2.92
C ALA A 56 -21.13 -2.97 3.38
N ALA A 57 -20.88 -2.30 4.50
CA ALA A 57 -21.73 -1.22 5.00
C ALA A 57 -21.78 -0.03 4.02
N MET A 58 -20.65 0.35 3.42
CA MET A 58 -20.61 1.42 2.40
C MET A 58 -21.40 1.05 1.14
N LEU A 59 -21.31 -0.20 0.69
CA LEU A 59 -22.07 -0.68 -0.46
C LEU A 59 -23.58 -0.70 -0.19
N ALA A 60 -24.00 -1.21 0.98
CA ALA A 60 -25.39 -1.20 1.40
C ALA A 60 -25.95 0.24 1.53
N PHE A 61 -25.16 1.15 2.08
CA PHE A 61 -25.51 2.56 2.16
C PHE A 61 -25.69 3.18 0.77
N ARG A 62 -24.77 2.87 -0.18
CA ARG A 62 -24.88 3.32 -1.57
C ARG A 62 -26.16 2.81 -2.25
N GLU A 63 -26.50 1.53 -2.06
CA GLU A 63 -27.71 0.94 -2.66
C GLU A 63 -28.98 1.59 -2.10
N THR A 64 -29.02 1.83 -0.79
CA THR A 64 -30.18 2.43 -0.11
C THR A 64 -30.37 3.90 -0.49
N HIS A 65 -29.29 4.65 -0.68
CA HIS A 65 -29.32 6.09 -0.91
C HIS A 65 -29.03 6.52 -2.35
N HIS A 66 -28.90 5.56 -3.28
CA HIS A 66 -28.57 5.77 -4.70
C HIS A 66 -27.43 6.78 -4.93
N LEU A 67 -26.41 6.73 -4.08
CA LEU A 67 -25.30 7.66 -4.15
C LEU A 67 -24.42 7.33 -5.35
N THR A 68 -24.46 8.20 -6.34
CA THR A 68 -23.53 8.20 -7.48
C THR A 68 -22.62 9.41 -7.38
N LEU A 69 -21.32 9.18 -7.52
CA LEU A 69 -20.37 10.26 -7.72
C LEU A 69 -20.63 10.87 -9.09
N GLU A 70 -20.63 12.21 -9.17
CA GLU A 70 -20.67 12.90 -10.44
C GLU A 70 -19.42 12.55 -11.29
N PRO A 71 -19.52 12.59 -12.62
CA PRO A 71 -18.39 12.31 -13.49
C PRO A 71 -17.18 13.19 -13.15
N GLY A 72 -16.06 12.55 -12.82
CA GLY A 72 -14.81 13.25 -12.47
C GLY A 72 -14.60 13.50 -10.98
N VAL A 73 -15.58 13.22 -10.12
CA VAL A 73 -15.44 13.34 -8.66
C VAL A 73 -14.87 12.04 -8.09
N ARG A 74 -13.76 12.12 -7.35
CA ARG A 74 -13.20 10.98 -6.64
C ARG A 74 -13.58 11.05 -5.17
N ILE A 75 -13.72 9.88 -4.53
CA ILE A 75 -14.00 9.79 -3.08
C ILE A 75 -13.00 10.59 -2.24
N GLN A 76 -11.72 10.64 -2.66
CA GLN A 76 -10.68 11.41 -1.98
C GLN A 76 -10.95 12.93 -1.96
N ASP A 77 -11.64 13.44 -2.97
CA ASP A 77 -11.99 14.85 -3.07
C ASP A 77 -13.10 15.21 -2.05
N LEU A 78 -13.94 14.24 -1.65
CA LEU A 78 -15.03 14.39 -0.68
C LEU A 78 -14.59 14.19 0.79
N LEU A 79 -13.43 13.56 1.04
CA LEU A 79 -12.93 13.32 2.40
C LEU A 79 -12.61 14.61 3.17
N HIS A 80 -12.43 15.74 2.47
CA HIS A 80 -12.09 17.03 3.07
C HIS A 80 -13.31 17.91 3.40
N GLU A 81 -14.49 17.59 2.88
CA GLU A 81 -15.70 18.42 3.07
C GLU A 81 -16.33 18.25 4.46
N GLY A 82 -16.04 17.13 5.15
CA GLY A 82 -16.54 16.83 6.49
C GLY A 82 -15.82 17.54 7.65
N HIS A 83 -14.75 18.30 7.38
CA HIS A 83 -13.99 19.04 8.41
C HIS A 83 -14.39 20.52 8.47
N LYS A 84 -15.69 20.81 8.48
CA LYS A 84 -16.20 22.08 8.99
C LYS A 84 -17.00 21.77 10.26
N TYR A 85 -16.50 22.33 11.36
CA TYR A 85 -16.99 22.27 12.75
C TYR A 85 -16.46 21.11 13.59
#